data_AF-A0A2D7JE89-F1
#
_entry.id   AF-A0A2D7JE89-F1
#
_cell.length_a   1.000
_cell.length_b   1.000
_cell.length_c   1.000
_cell.angle_alpha   90.00
_cell.angle_beta   90.00
_cell.angle_gamma   90.00
#
_symmetry.space_group_name_H-M   'P 1'
#
loop_
_entity.id
_entity.type
_entity.pdbx_description
1 polymer ?
#
loop_
_entity_poly.entity_id
_entity_poly.type
_entity_poly.pdbx_seq_one_letter_code
_entity_poly.pdbx_strand_id
1 'polypeptide(L)' 'MFTIECLHEQGWRSEMSFQTEFKAFLHARTKCMATGRTYRVIDRESVVACLVTLDSCRQHFGAR' A
#
# COMPACT_ATOMS: atom_id res chain seq x y z
N MET A 1 7.41 6.72 10.99
CA MET A 1 7.78 5.44 10.32
C MET A 1 6.50 4.82 9.85
N PHE A 2 6.51 4.29 8.65
CA PHE A 2 5.33 3.82 7.95
C PHE A 2 5.55 2.40 7.46
N THR A 3 4.60 1.52 7.69
CA THR A 3 4.69 0.12 7.30
C THR A 3 3.67 -0.16 6.21
N ILE A 4 4.10 -0.87 5.16
CA ILE A 4 3.16 -1.39 4.17
C ILE A 4 2.66 -2.75 4.65
N GLU A 5 1.36 -2.96 4.52
CA GLU A 5 0.72 -4.25 4.77
C GLU A 5 0.01 -4.73 3.51
N CYS A 6 0.07 -6.03 3.24
CA CYS A 6 -0.66 -6.67 2.16
C CYS A 6 -1.88 -7.39 2.71
N LEU A 7 -3.01 -7.34 1.99
CA LEU A 7 -4.19 -8.11 2.33
C LEU A 7 -4.04 -9.57 1.83
N HIS A 8 -4.11 -10.51 2.77
CA HIS A 8 -4.18 -11.95 2.53
C HIS A 8 -5.52 -12.50 3.05
N GLU A 9 -5.79 -13.79 2.81
CA GLU A 9 -7.01 -14.48 3.28
C GLU A 9 -7.19 -14.41 4.81
N GLN A 10 -6.10 -14.46 5.58
CA GLN A 10 -6.14 -14.37 7.04
C GLN A 10 -6.05 -12.92 7.56
N GLY A 11 -6.17 -11.92 6.68
CA GLY A 11 -6.08 -10.50 7.00
C GLY A 11 -4.78 -9.83 6.57
N TRP A 12 -4.49 -8.69 7.19
CA TRP A 12 -3.34 -7.85 6.84
C TRP A 12 -2.04 -8.42 7.36
N ARG A 13 -1.00 -8.43 6.52
CA ARG A 13 0.35 -8.83 6.89
C ARG A 13 1.34 -7.72 6.59
N SER A 14 2.07 -7.28 7.60
CA SER A 14 3.18 -6.34 7.45
C SER A 14 4.30 -6.92 6.60
N GLU A 15 4.80 -6.14 5.63
CA GLU A 15 5.90 -6.57 4.76
C GLU A 15 7.17 -5.73 4.94
N MET A 16 7.08 -4.40 4.97
CA MET A 16 8.25 -3.52 4.98
C MET A 16 7.93 -2.17 5.62
N SER A 17 8.91 -1.58 6.30
CA SER A 17 8.80 -0.27 6.92
C SER A 17 9.72 0.77 6.26
N PHE A 18 9.26 2.01 6.22
CA PHE A 18 9.92 3.14 5.60
C PHE A 18 9.90 4.35 6.53
N GLN A 19 10.89 5.24 6.38
CA GLN A 19 10.96 6.45 7.20
C GLN A 19 9.82 7.44 6.89
N THR A 20 9.41 7.53 5.62
CA THR A 20 8.39 8.48 5.16
C THR A 20 7.18 7.78 4.55
N GLU A 21 6.01 8.40 4.69
CA GLU A 21 4.75 7.91 4.13
C GLU A 21 4.83 7.80 2.61
N PHE A 22 5.41 8.81 1.96
CA PHE A 22 5.57 8.84 0.51
C PHE A 22 6.36 7.65 -0.03
N LYS A 23 7.47 7.26 0.63
CA LYS A 23 8.23 6.06 0.24
C LYS A 23 7.40 4.80 0.43
N ALA A 24 6.71 4.66 1.56
CA ALA A 24 5.84 3.52 1.81
C ALA A 24 4.74 3.41 0.74
N PHE A 25 4.09 4.53 0.39
CA PHE A 25 3.08 4.59 -0.66
C PHE A 25 3.63 4.16 -2.03
N LEU A 26 4.77 4.69 -2.46
CA LEU A 26 5.37 4.30 -3.74
C LEU A 26 5.67 2.80 -3.80
N HIS A 27 6.20 2.23 -2.73
CA HIS A 27 6.47 0.79 -2.65
C HIS A 27 5.19 -0.05 -2.63
N ALA A 28 4.18 0.34 -1.85
CA ALA A 28 2.87 -0.30 -1.83
C ALA A 28 2.21 -0.28 -3.21
N ARG A 29 2.27 0.86 -3.92
CA ARG A 29 1.75 1.00 -5.28
C ARG A 29 2.47 0.10 -6.28
N THR A 30 3.81 0.09 -6.26
CA THR A 30 4.61 -0.77 -7.14
C THR A 30 4.29 -2.25 -6.91
N LYS A 31 4.18 -2.69 -5.64
CA LYS A 31 3.82 -4.07 -5.31
C LYS A 31 2.37 -4.41 -5.64
N CYS A 32 1.44 -3.49 -5.44
CA CYS A 32 0.03 -3.64 -5.83
C CYS A 32 -0.08 -3.89 -7.34
N MET A 33 0.60 -3.07 -8.16
CA MET A 33 0.61 -3.23 -9.62
C MET A 33 1.29 -4.55 -10.06
N ALA A 34 2.34 -4.99 -9.37
CA ALA A 34 3.07 -6.21 -9.73
C ALA A 34 2.35 -7.50 -9.32
N THR A 35 1.67 -7.51 -8.16
CA THR A 35 1.07 -8.72 -7.59
C THR A 35 -0.45 -8.80 -7.74
N GLY A 36 -1.08 -7.67 -8.05
CA GLY A 36 -2.53 -7.52 -8.09
C GLY A 36 -3.22 -7.53 -6.72
N ARG A 37 -2.46 -7.50 -5.63
CA ARG A 37 -3.00 -7.54 -4.26
C ARG A 37 -3.28 -6.13 -3.74
N THR A 38 -4.18 -6.05 -2.77
CA THR A 38 -4.45 -4.80 -2.05
C THR A 38 -3.38 -4.57 -0.98
N TYR A 39 -2.88 -3.34 -0.92
CA TYR A 39 -1.95 -2.90 0.09
C TYR A 39 -2.53 -1.74 0.90
N ARG A 40 -2.02 -1.52 2.10
CA ARG A 40 -2.25 -0.30 2.88
C ARG A 40 -0.94 0.19 3.48
N VAL A 41 -0.87 1.50 3.75
CA VAL A 41 0.20 2.12 4.52
C VAL A 41 -0.37 2.44 5.89
N ILE A 42 0.30 1.97 6.93
CA ILE A 42 0.00 2.31 8.33
C ILE A 42 1.16 3.10 8.94
N ASP A 43 0.87 3.94 9.93
CA ASP A 43 1.89 4.62 10.73
C ASP A 43 2.33 3.78 11.95
N ARG A 44 3.03 4.42 12.91
CA ARG A 44 3.53 3.74 14.11
C ARG A 44 2.42 3.36 15.09
N GLU A 45 1.29 4.04 15.04
CA GLU A 45 0.12 3.80 15.89
C GLU A 45 -0.86 2.82 15.22
N SER A 46 -0.43 2.20 14.10
CA SER A 46 -1.26 1.32 13.26
C SER A 46 -2.47 2.03 12.65
N VAL A 47 -2.44 3.36 12.58
CA VAL A 47 -3.46 4.15 11.87
C VAL A 47 -3.21 4.03 10.38
N VAL A 48 -4.28 3.75 9.62
CA VAL A 48 -4.20 3.63 8.16
C VAL A 48 -4.07 5.02 7.55
N ALA A 49 -2.88 5.31 7.01
CA ALA A 49 -2.62 6.55 6.28
C ALA A 49 -3.13 6.49 4.84
N CYS A 50 -3.04 5.32 4.19
CA CYS A 50 -3.43 5.17 2.78
C CYS A 50 -3.86 3.73 2.46
N LEU A 51 -4.89 3.56 1.62
CA LEU A 51 -5.28 2.28 1.02
C LEU A 51 -4.92 2.28 -0.47
N VAL A 52 -4.28 1.21 -0.93
CA VAL A 52 -3.76 1.05 -2.28
C VAL A 52 -4.38 -0.18 -2.94
N THR A 53 -5.41 0.05 -3.75
CA THR A 53 -6.10 -1.00 -4.53
C THR A 53 -5.70 -0.94 -6.00
N LEU A 54 -5.87 -2.04 -6.73
CA LEU A 54 -5.65 -2.06 -8.17
C LEU A 54 -6.49 -1.02 -8.91
N ASP A 55 -7.75 -0.83 -8.50
CA ASP A 55 -8.64 0.18 -9.08
C ASP A 55 -8.09 1.60 -8.89
N SER A 56 -7.63 1.93 -7.67
CA SER A 56 -7.02 3.24 -7.38
C SER A 56 -5.73 3.46 -8.19
N CYS A 57 -4.95 2.40 -8.41
CA CYS A 57 -3.76 2.48 -9.25
C CYS A 57 -4.14 2.71 -10.72
N ARG A 58 -5.14 1.99 -11.24
CA ARG A 58 -5.59 2.10 -12.64
C ARG A 58 -6.25 3.44 -12.95
N GLN A 59 -7.00 4.01 -12.02
CA GLN A 59 -7.59 5.35 -12.20
C GLN A 59 -6.52 6.43 -12.42
N HIS A 60 -5.35 6.31 -11.79
CA HIS A 60 -4.22 7.20 -12.05
C HIS A 60 -3.51 6.96 -13.40
N PHE A 61 -3.70 5.80 -14.04
CA PHE A 61 -3.22 5.52 -15.39
C PHE A 61 -4.26 5.81 -16.50
N GLY A 62 -5.54 5.97 -16.13
CA GLY A 62 -6.65 6.23 -17.04
C GLY A 62 -6.98 7.70 -17.27
N ALA A 63 -6.31 8.63 -16.58
CA ALA A 63 -6.41 10.06 -16.88
C ALA A 63 -5.59 10.36 -18.15
N ARG A 64 -6.21 10.15 -19.32
CA ARG A 64 -5.71 10.58 -20.62
C ARG A 64 -6.78 11.40 -21.32
#